data_AF-A0A016V453-F1
#
_entry.id   AF-A0A016V453-F1
#
_cell.length_a   1.000
_cell.length_b   1.000
_cell.length_c   1.000
_cell.angle_alpha   90.00
_cell.angle_beta   90.00
_cell.angle_gamma   90.00
#
_symmetry.space_group_name_H-M   'P 1'
#
loop_
_entity.id
_entity.type
_entity.pdbx_description
1 polymer ?
#
loop_
_entity_poly.entity_id
_entity_poly.type
_entity_poly.pdbx_seq_one_letter_code
_entity_poly.pdbx_strand_id
1 'polypeptide(L)'
;MQRAGRAGRDGPGKCYRLYSIECFQKLQPSSVPEILRSNLATVLLEMLAVGLRRPRKLKLIQQPDMDSLAAAEHELLGLGAAVLDGKELMLTPVGRILCKFPLTPDQARVLMISNELSCLEEALTIIAAMSCETVFDQESRGKAEDIEQARTRAHRMRQSVVLFLLFWIISLASTQLLVEDVDRPELMRPDVRFLKRNNLSNMMRLGKRGLRRQLLCEDCNLGNLMRLGRR
;
A
#
# COMPACT_ATOMS: atom_id res chain seq x y z
N MET A 1 25.56 -5.91 15.84
CA MET A 1 25.91 -5.54 17.24
C MET A 1 24.74 -4.98 18.06
N GLN A 2 23.71 -4.38 17.43
CA GLN A 2 22.61 -3.65 18.11
C GLN A 2 21.78 -4.45 19.13
N ARG A 3 21.45 -5.73 18.87
CA ARG A 3 20.61 -6.55 19.78
C ARG A 3 21.30 -6.85 21.12
N ALA A 4 22.60 -7.15 21.10
CA ALA A 4 23.37 -7.38 22.32
C ALA A 4 23.50 -6.11 23.17
N GLY A 5 23.66 -4.95 22.52
CA GLY A 5 23.73 -3.65 23.22
C GLY A 5 22.45 -3.27 23.97
N ARG A 6 21.26 -3.76 23.54
CA ARG A 6 20.00 -3.53 24.28
C ARG A 6 19.98 -4.18 25.65
N ALA A 7 20.64 -5.34 25.81
CA ALA A 7 20.70 -6.04 27.10
C ALA A 7 21.60 -5.32 28.12
N GLY A 8 22.53 -4.48 27.67
CA GLY A 8 23.51 -3.80 28.52
C GLY A 8 23.20 -2.34 28.84
N ARG A 9 21.94 -1.89 28.70
CA ARG A 9 21.58 -0.48 28.87
C ARG A 9 21.66 0.01 30.31
N ASP A 10 21.19 -0.82 31.25
CA ASP A 10 21.07 -0.44 32.67
C ASP A 10 22.15 -1.10 33.55
N GLY A 11 22.80 -2.15 33.04
CA GLY A 11 23.79 -2.93 33.79
C GLY A 11 24.29 -4.13 32.99
N PRO A 12 25.08 -5.04 33.61
CA PRO A 12 25.60 -6.22 32.91
C PRO A 12 24.46 -7.17 32.51
N GLY A 13 24.21 -7.27 31.19
CA GLY A 13 23.18 -8.12 30.61
C GLY A 13 23.73 -9.29 29.80
N LYS A 14 22.88 -10.31 29.56
CA LYS A 14 23.21 -11.48 28.73
C LYS A 14 22.38 -11.46 27.44
N CYS A 15 23.00 -11.85 26.33
CA CYS A 15 22.33 -11.96 25.03
C CYS A 15 22.46 -13.40 24.51
N TYR A 16 21.34 -14.12 24.48
CA TYR A 16 21.28 -15.47 23.92
C TYR A 16 21.07 -15.39 22.40
N ARG A 17 21.93 -16.08 21.63
CA ARG A 17 21.85 -16.15 20.17
C ARG A 17 21.47 -17.58 19.78
N LEU A 18 20.44 -17.72 18.94
CA LEU A 18 19.90 -19.01 18.51
C LEU A 18 20.63 -19.57 17.27
N TYR A 19 21.88 -19.18 17.05
CA TYR A 19 22.70 -19.59 15.91
C TYR A 19 24.15 -19.81 16.35
N SER A 20 24.89 -20.64 15.59
CA SER A 20 26.29 -20.96 15.87
C SER A 20 27.22 -19.76 15.66
N ILE A 21 28.40 -19.82 16.28
CA ILE A 21 29.43 -18.77 16.17
C ILE A 21 29.93 -18.63 14.73
N GLU A 22 30.07 -19.73 14.00
CA GLU A 22 30.45 -19.72 12.58
C GLU A 22 29.44 -18.96 11.71
N CYS A 23 28.14 -19.17 11.97
CA CYS A 23 27.08 -18.47 11.26
C CYS A 23 27.11 -16.97 11.59
N PHE A 24 27.45 -16.60 12.84
CA PHE A 24 27.63 -15.21 13.24
C PHE A 24 28.75 -14.50 12.47
N GLN A 25 29.87 -15.18 12.27
CA GLN A 25 31.03 -14.61 11.57
C GLN A 25 30.78 -14.43 10.06
N LYS A 26 29.91 -15.26 9.47
CA LYS A 26 29.52 -15.18 8.06
C LYS A 26 28.47 -14.10 7.76
N LEU A 27 27.81 -13.54 8.78
CA LEU A 27 26.81 -12.47 8.60
C LEU A 27 27.46 -11.20 8.07
N GLN A 28 26.77 -10.52 7.14
CA GLN A 28 27.23 -9.22 6.67
C GLN A 28 27.24 -8.18 7.81
N PRO A 29 28.26 -7.30 7.85
CA PRO A 29 28.43 -6.35 8.94
C PRO A 29 27.34 -5.26 8.95
N SER A 30 26.83 -4.88 7.79
CA SER A 30 25.77 -3.90 7.59
C SER A 30 24.69 -4.44 6.67
N SER A 31 23.45 -3.99 6.88
CA SER A 31 22.37 -4.25 5.93
C SER A 31 22.58 -3.45 4.64
N VAL A 32 22.19 -4.05 3.52
CA VAL A 32 22.08 -3.35 2.23
C VAL A 32 21.13 -2.16 2.40
N PRO A 33 21.48 -0.97 1.88
CA PRO A 33 20.65 0.23 1.96
C PRO A 33 19.28 0.06 1.31
N GLU A 34 18.31 0.84 1.76
CA GLU A 34 16.93 0.77 1.27
C GLU A 34 16.81 1.22 -0.20
N ILE A 35 17.59 2.22 -0.61
CA ILE A 35 17.58 2.75 -1.99
C ILE A 35 17.93 1.71 -3.07
N LEU A 36 18.64 0.64 -2.68
CA LEU A 36 18.99 -0.46 -3.58
C LEU A 36 17.96 -1.61 -3.55
N ARG A 37 16.95 -1.52 -2.70
CA ARG A 37 16.03 -2.63 -2.41
C ARG A 37 14.57 -2.32 -2.69
N SER A 38 14.17 -1.05 -2.65
CA SER A 38 12.78 -0.62 -2.80
C SER A 38 12.50 0.00 -4.18
N ASN A 39 11.22 0.07 -4.56
CA ASN A 39 10.79 0.80 -5.74
C ASN A 39 11.00 2.30 -5.51
N LEU A 40 11.67 2.96 -6.47
CA LEU A 40 12.03 4.37 -6.42
C LEU A 40 10.92 5.31 -6.91
N ALA A 41 9.79 4.81 -7.43
CA ALA A 41 8.75 5.63 -8.04
C ALA A 41 8.23 6.74 -7.09
N THR A 42 7.93 6.39 -5.83
CA THR A 42 7.46 7.37 -4.82
C THR A 42 8.54 8.42 -4.54
N VAL A 43 9.78 7.99 -4.30
CA VAL A 43 10.91 8.88 -4.01
C VAL A 43 11.19 9.82 -5.20
N LEU A 44 11.09 9.30 -6.42
CA LEU A 44 11.32 10.08 -7.63
C LEU A 44 10.22 11.13 -7.84
N LEU A 45 8.96 10.80 -7.52
CA LEU A 45 7.86 11.77 -7.52
C LEU A 45 8.09 12.90 -6.51
N GLU A 46 8.52 12.58 -5.30
CA GLU A 46 8.84 13.56 -4.24
C GLU A 46 10.03 14.45 -4.65
N MET A 47 11.10 13.86 -5.21
CA MET A 47 12.24 14.61 -5.73
C MET A 47 11.81 15.62 -6.81
N LEU A 48 10.90 15.23 -7.70
CA LEU A 48 10.35 16.13 -8.73
C LEU A 48 9.49 17.23 -8.14
N ALA A 49 8.74 16.95 -7.06
CA ALA A 49 7.97 17.97 -6.34
C ALA A 49 8.87 19.02 -5.67
N VAL A 50 10.04 18.61 -5.18
CA VAL A 50 11.09 19.53 -4.67
C VAL A 50 11.75 20.35 -5.80
N GLY A 51 11.61 19.92 -7.06
CA GLY A 51 12.15 20.59 -8.23
C GLY A 51 13.43 19.97 -8.79
N LEU A 52 13.81 18.77 -8.34
CA LEU A 52 14.96 18.03 -8.84
C LEU A 52 14.62 17.30 -10.14
N ARG A 53 14.84 17.96 -11.28
CA ARG A 53 14.44 17.45 -12.61
C ARG A 53 15.36 16.38 -13.22
N ARG A 54 16.54 16.16 -12.63
CA ARG A 54 17.58 15.28 -13.17
C ARG A 54 18.05 14.28 -12.11
N PRO A 55 17.28 13.21 -11.84
CA PRO A 55 17.60 12.25 -10.77
C PRO A 55 18.96 11.58 -11.00
N ARG A 56 19.31 11.28 -12.26
CA ARG A 56 20.60 10.66 -12.65
C ARG A 56 21.85 11.47 -12.32
N LYS A 57 21.73 12.80 -12.19
CA LYS A 57 22.88 13.68 -11.88
C LYS A 57 23.11 13.88 -10.39
N LEU A 58 22.20 13.37 -9.55
CA LEU A 58 22.29 13.54 -8.11
C LEU A 58 23.44 12.69 -7.55
N LYS A 59 24.30 13.33 -6.75
CA LYS A 59 25.36 12.65 -6.01
C LYS A 59 24.79 12.13 -4.69
N LEU A 60 24.24 10.92 -4.73
CA LEU A 60 23.75 10.21 -3.54
C LEU A 60 24.91 9.49 -2.85
N ILE A 61 24.75 9.19 -1.55
CA ILE A 61 25.73 8.42 -0.76
C ILE A 61 25.97 7.05 -1.40
N GLN A 62 24.88 6.41 -1.84
CA GLN A 62 24.89 5.20 -2.66
C GLN A 62 23.93 5.44 -3.82
N GLN A 63 24.42 5.22 -5.03
CA GLN A 63 23.62 5.40 -6.24
C GLN A 63 22.76 4.16 -6.49
N PRO A 64 21.47 4.33 -6.84
CA PRO A 64 20.63 3.21 -7.26
C PRO A 64 21.09 2.66 -8.62
N ASP A 65 20.70 1.42 -8.88
CA ASP A 65 20.89 0.79 -10.18
C ASP A 65 20.13 1.58 -11.27
N MET A 66 20.78 1.75 -12.42
CA MET A 66 20.22 2.52 -13.53
C MET A 66 18.92 1.92 -14.06
N ASP A 67 18.79 0.60 -13.99
CA ASP A 67 17.58 -0.12 -14.42
C ASP A 67 16.41 0.15 -13.49
N SER A 68 16.63 0.15 -12.16
CA SER A 68 15.60 0.50 -11.18
C SER A 68 15.15 1.95 -11.32
N LEU A 69 16.08 2.85 -11.62
CA LEU A 69 15.75 4.25 -11.87
C LEU A 69 14.95 4.43 -13.17
N ALA A 70 15.34 3.76 -14.25
CA ALA A 70 14.62 3.79 -15.52
C ALA A 70 13.21 3.17 -15.39
N ALA A 71 13.07 2.10 -14.61
CA ALA A 71 11.76 1.50 -14.33
C ALA A 71 10.83 2.48 -13.58
N ALA A 72 11.36 3.18 -12.56
CA ALA A 72 10.59 4.20 -11.85
C ALA A 72 10.23 5.40 -12.73
N GLU A 73 11.14 5.87 -13.59
CA GLU A 73 10.87 6.90 -14.59
C GLU A 73 9.73 6.46 -15.53
N HIS A 74 9.79 5.23 -16.05
CA HIS A 74 8.76 4.67 -16.93
C HIS A 74 7.40 4.51 -16.22
N GLU A 75 7.40 4.10 -14.96
CA GLU A 75 6.19 3.99 -14.14
C GLU A 75 5.49 5.36 -14.00
N LEU A 76 6.23 6.41 -13.64
CA LEU A 76 5.66 7.75 -13.50
C LEU A 76 5.17 8.35 -14.83
N LEU A 77 5.85 8.05 -15.94
CA LEU A 77 5.39 8.44 -17.28
C LEU A 77 4.09 7.71 -17.65
N GLY A 78 4.00 6.40 -17.37
CA GLY A 78 2.79 5.61 -17.61
C GLY A 78 1.60 6.08 -16.78
N LEU A 79 1.83 6.55 -15.56
CA LEU A 79 0.81 7.14 -14.69
C LEU A 79 0.45 8.58 -15.07
N GLY A 80 1.15 9.21 -16.03
CA GLY A 80 0.99 10.62 -16.39
C GLY A 80 1.34 11.59 -15.25
N ALA A 81 2.11 11.14 -14.26
CA ALA A 81 2.55 11.95 -13.13
C ALA A 81 3.72 12.88 -13.51
N ALA A 82 4.54 12.45 -14.48
CA ALA A 82 5.62 13.23 -15.05
C ALA A 82 5.55 13.19 -16.59
N VAL A 83 6.18 14.17 -17.22
CA VAL A 83 6.41 14.23 -18.67
C VAL A 83 7.90 14.41 -18.91
N LEU A 84 8.41 13.77 -19.95
CA LEU A 84 9.80 13.91 -20.37
C LEU A 84 9.93 15.11 -21.30
N ASP A 85 10.67 16.14 -20.88
CA ASP A 85 11.06 17.27 -21.72
C ASP A 85 12.56 17.14 -22.05
N GLY A 86 12.85 16.45 -23.16
CA GLY A 86 14.20 16.09 -23.57
C GLY A 86 14.89 15.13 -22.58
N LYS A 87 15.79 15.68 -21.75
CA LYS A 87 16.54 14.92 -20.71
C LYS A 87 16.10 15.24 -19.29
N GLU A 88 15.06 16.05 -19.13
CA GLU A 88 14.53 16.47 -17.83
C GLU A 88 13.15 15.85 -17.61
N LEU A 89 12.89 15.39 -16.37
CA LEU A 89 11.54 15.05 -15.97
C LEU A 89 10.85 16.29 -15.41
N MET A 90 9.66 16.57 -15.94
CA MET A 90 8.81 17.67 -15.52
C MET A 90 7.56 17.12 -14.85
N LEU A 91 7.24 17.64 -13.66
CA LEU A 91 6.06 17.24 -12.90
C LEU A 91 4.79 17.81 -13.53
N THR A 92 3.79 16.95 -13.79
CA THR A 92 2.48 17.36 -14.33
C THR A 92 1.57 17.91 -13.22
N PRO A 93 0.47 18.62 -13.55
CA PRO A 93 -0.55 18.95 -12.54
C PRO A 93 -1.10 17.71 -11.83
N VAL A 94 -1.21 16.58 -12.53
CA VAL A 94 -1.62 15.32 -11.92
C VAL A 94 -0.57 14.81 -10.94
N GLY A 95 0.71 14.83 -11.31
CA GLY A 95 1.81 14.47 -10.42
C GLY A 95 1.86 15.32 -9.14
N ARG A 96 1.54 16.62 -9.23
CA ARG A 96 1.44 17.51 -8.05
C ARG A 96 0.34 17.09 -7.09
N ILE A 97 -0.78 16.59 -7.60
CA ILE A 97 -1.88 16.09 -6.77
C ILE A 97 -1.46 14.74 -6.16
N LEU A 98 -0.87 13.84 -6.96
CA LEU A 98 -0.40 12.54 -6.50
C LEU A 98 0.64 12.64 -5.37
N CYS A 99 1.55 13.62 -5.43
CA CYS A 99 2.56 13.84 -4.39
C CYS A 99 1.97 14.21 -3.01
N LYS A 100 0.70 14.64 -2.95
CA LYS A 100 0.03 14.93 -1.67
C LYS A 100 -0.50 13.68 -0.98
N PHE A 101 -0.60 12.56 -1.68
CA PHE A 101 -1.08 11.32 -1.11
C PHE A 101 0.04 10.60 -0.34
N PRO A 102 -0.23 10.06 0.87
CA PRO A 102 0.73 9.25 1.62
C PRO A 102 0.70 7.79 1.13
N LEU A 103 0.69 7.58 -0.18
CA LEU A 103 0.55 6.29 -0.84
C LEU A 103 1.55 6.18 -1.99
N THR A 104 1.75 4.97 -2.48
CA THR A 104 2.48 4.75 -3.74
C THR A 104 1.73 5.40 -4.91
N PRO A 105 2.44 5.88 -5.95
CA PRO A 105 1.86 6.70 -7.01
C PRO A 105 0.78 5.97 -7.82
N ASP A 106 0.90 4.65 -7.97
CA ASP A 106 -0.08 3.75 -8.56
C ASP A 106 -1.40 3.73 -7.77
N GLN A 107 -1.34 3.54 -6.45
CA GLN A 107 -2.50 3.50 -5.56
C GLN A 107 -3.17 4.88 -5.46
N ALA A 108 -2.37 5.94 -5.41
CA ALA A 108 -2.86 7.31 -5.44
C ALA A 108 -3.61 7.62 -6.75
N ARG A 109 -3.10 7.12 -7.89
CA ARG A 109 -3.78 7.28 -9.19
C ARG A 109 -5.11 6.54 -9.24
N VAL A 110 -5.18 5.33 -8.67
CA VAL A 110 -6.44 4.58 -8.54
C VAL A 110 -7.46 5.37 -7.74
N LEU A 111 -7.07 5.97 -6.60
CA LEU A 111 -8.00 6.80 -5.81
C LEU A 111 -8.49 8.01 -6.59
N MET A 112 -7.60 8.69 -7.31
CA MET A 112 -7.96 9.85 -8.13
C MET A 112 -9.02 9.49 -9.19
N ILE A 113 -8.81 8.40 -9.94
CA ILE A 113 -9.77 7.93 -10.96
C ILE A 113 -11.06 7.45 -10.31
N SER A 114 -10.98 6.75 -9.17
CA SER A 114 -12.17 6.26 -8.46
C SER A 114 -13.09 7.39 -8.00
N ASN A 115 -12.53 8.57 -7.71
CA ASN A 115 -13.31 9.75 -7.36
C ASN A 115 -14.11 10.28 -8.56
N GLU A 116 -13.52 10.25 -9.77
CA GLU A 116 -14.21 10.65 -11.01
C GLU A 116 -15.34 9.67 -11.35
N LEU A 117 -15.12 8.38 -11.11
CA LEU A 117 -16.09 7.30 -11.32
C LEU A 117 -17.10 7.13 -10.16
N SER A 118 -17.03 7.96 -9.12
CA SER A 118 -17.88 7.89 -7.92
C SER A 118 -17.83 6.54 -7.17
N CYS A 119 -16.70 5.81 -7.24
CA CYS A 119 -16.46 4.52 -6.58
C CYS A 119 -15.32 4.58 -5.55
N LEU A 120 -15.24 5.70 -4.83
CA LEU A 120 -14.12 5.99 -3.93
C LEU A 120 -14.14 5.15 -2.64
N GLU A 121 -15.31 4.82 -2.09
CA GLU A 121 -15.42 3.98 -0.89
C GLU A 121 -14.97 2.54 -1.16
N GLU A 122 -15.28 2.04 -2.35
CA GLU A 122 -14.85 0.76 -2.90
C GLU A 122 -13.32 0.75 -3.02
N ALA A 123 -12.75 1.73 -3.72
CA ALA A 123 -11.31 1.83 -3.96
C ALA A 123 -10.50 1.95 -2.65
N LEU A 124 -10.97 2.74 -1.68
CA LEU A 124 -10.35 2.84 -0.37
C LEU A 124 -10.32 1.51 0.38
N THR A 125 -11.38 0.70 0.25
CA THR A 125 -11.44 -0.62 0.87
C THR A 125 -10.41 -1.56 0.26
N ILE A 126 -10.26 -1.52 -1.07
CA ILE A 126 -9.28 -2.32 -1.81
C ILE A 126 -7.86 -1.93 -1.41
N ILE A 127 -7.54 -0.64 -1.39
CA ILE A 127 -6.19 -0.18 -1.07
C ILE A 127 -5.84 -0.47 0.39
N ALA A 128 -6.79 -0.30 1.31
CA ALA A 128 -6.61 -0.70 2.71
C ALA A 128 -6.39 -2.21 2.85
N ALA A 129 -7.07 -3.02 2.03
CA ALA A 129 -6.88 -4.46 1.97
C ALA A 129 -5.48 -4.85 1.48
N MET A 130 -5.02 -4.20 0.40
CA MET A 130 -3.70 -4.44 -0.20
C MET A 130 -2.55 -3.97 0.72
N SER A 131 -2.80 -2.97 1.56
CA SER A 131 -1.81 -2.47 2.52
C SER A 131 -1.64 -3.36 3.74
N CYS A 132 -2.54 -4.34 3.97
CA CYS A 132 -2.42 -5.29 5.07
C CYS A 132 -1.59 -6.51 4.66
N GLU A 133 -0.61 -6.90 5.47
CA GLU A 133 0.21 -8.09 5.23
C GLU A 133 -0.61 -9.38 5.24
N THR A 134 -1.60 -9.47 6.12
CA THR A 134 -2.50 -10.63 6.24
C THR A 134 -3.95 -10.18 6.37
N VAL A 135 -4.77 -10.66 5.43
CA VAL A 135 -6.22 -10.45 5.44
C VAL A 135 -6.91 -11.36 6.45
N PHE A 136 -6.39 -12.57 6.63
CA PHE A 136 -6.95 -13.59 7.51
C PHE A 136 -6.17 -13.70 8.80
N ASP A 137 -6.90 -13.79 9.90
CA ASP A 137 -6.32 -14.02 11.22
C ASP A 137 -5.89 -15.50 11.34
N GLN A 138 -4.60 -15.73 11.61
CA GLN A 138 -4.03 -17.07 11.74
C GLN A 138 -4.06 -17.58 13.19
N GLU A 139 -4.45 -16.75 14.17
CA GLU A 139 -4.35 -17.08 15.59
C GLU A 139 -5.38 -18.09 16.11
N SER A 140 -6.45 -18.39 15.35
CA SER A 140 -7.45 -19.37 15.79
C SER A 140 -6.97 -20.82 15.54
N ARG A 141 -6.05 -21.29 16.40
CA ARG A 141 -5.44 -22.64 16.46
C ARG A 141 -6.42 -23.84 16.56
N GLY A 142 -7.73 -23.62 16.42
CA GLY A 142 -8.76 -24.67 16.35
C GLY A 142 -9.69 -24.58 15.13
N LYS A 143 -9.43 -23.68 14.17
CA LYS A 143 -10.27 -23.42 13.00
C LYS A 143 -9.51 -23.45 11.67
N ALA A 144 -8.41 -24.21 11.61
CA ALA A 144 -7.60 -24.30 10.39
C ALA A 144 -8.43 -24.80 9.19
N GLU A 145 -9.32 -25.77 9.41
CA GLU A 145 -10.24 -26.29 8.39
C GLU A 145 -11.26 -25.25 7.94
N ASP A 146 -11.84 -24.46 8.85
CA ASP A 146 -12.77 -23.37 8.49
C ASP A 146 -12.05 -22.25 7.71
N ILE A 147 -10.82 -21.92 8.08
CA ILE A 147 -9.98 -20.94 7.36
C ILE A 147 -9.65 -21.47 5.97
N GLU A 148 -9.31 -22.75 5.84
CA GLU A 148 -9.01 -23.38 4.56
C GLU A 148 -10.26 -23.54 3.69
N GLN A 149 -11.43 -23.80 4.28
CA GLN A 149 -12.72 -23.76 3.58
C GLN A 149 -13.10 -22.35 3.14
N ALA A 150 -12.88 -21.32 3.96
CA ALA A 150 -13.09 -19.92 3.58
C ALA A 150 -12.12 -19.50 2.46
N ARG A 151 -10.84 -19.91 2.56
CA ARG A 151 -9.82 -19.67 1.53
C ARG A 151 -10.15 -20.42 0.24
N THR A 152 -10.60 -21.67 0.30
CA THR A 152 -10.98 -22.44 -0.89
C THR A 152 -12.27 -21.92 -1.51
N ARG A 153 -13.26 -21.47 -0.72
CA ARG A 153 -14.42 -20.73 -1.26
C ARG A 153 -13.97 -19.46 -2.00
N ALA A 154 -13.06 -18.69 -1.40
CA ALA A 154 -12.47 -17.51 -2.02
C ALA A 154 -11.57 -17.84 -3.22
N HIS A 155 -10.88 -18.98 -3.23
CA HIS A 155 -10.00 -19.43 -4.33
C HIS A 155 -10.77 -20.08 -5.49
N ARG A 156 -11.88 -20.77 -5.21
CA ARG A 156 -12.75 -21.44 -6.20
C ARG A 156 -13.53 -20.41 -7.01
N MET A 157 -13.83 -19.25 -6.43
CA MET A 157 -14.11 -18.00 -7.16
C MET A 157 -12.80 -17.43 -7.70
N ARG A 158 -12.41 -17.96 -8.85
CA ARG A 158 -11.07 -17.93 -9.45
C ARG A 158 -10.30 -16.58 -9.36
N GLN A 159 -9.20 -16.65 -8.59
CA GLN A 159 -7.96 -15.86 -8.60
C GLN A 159 -7.99 -14.35 -8.33
N SER A 160 -7.33 -13.97 -7.23
CA SER A 160 -6.99 -12.62 -6.74
C SER A 160 -8.16 -11.83 -6.12
N VAL A 161 -7.97 -11.39 -4.87
CA VAL A 161 -8.85 -10.43 -4.16
C VAL A 161 -9.09 -9.17 -5.02
N VAL A 162 -8.12 -8.84 -5.89
CA VAL A 162 -8.18 -7.76 -6.88
C VAL A 162 -9.21 -8.04 -7.98
N LEU A 163 -9.32 -9.27 -8.51
CA LEU A 163 -10.38 -9.64 -9.46
C LEU A 163 -11.74 -9.82 -8.79
N PHE A 164 -11.82 -10.23 -7.52
CA PHE A 164 -13.10 -10.21 -6.80
C PHE A 164 -13.64 -8.79 -6.68
N LEU A 165 -12.77 -7.83 -6.34
CA LEU A 165 -13.15 -6.42 -6.22
C LEU A 165 -13.35 -5.74 -7.59
N LEU A 166 -12.55 -6.08 -8.61
CA LEU A 166 -12.73 -5.61 -9.99
C LEU A 166 -13.96 -6.21 -10.68
N PHE A 167 -14.21 -7.52 -10.56
CA PHE A 167 -15.40 -8.18 -11.10
C PHE A 167 -16.65 -7.71 -10.36
N TRP A 168 -16.58 -7.49 -9.04
CA TRP A 168 -17.69 -6.89 -8.32
C TRP A 168 -17.94 -5.46 -8.78
N ILE A 169 -16.92 -4.61 -8.96
CA ILE A 169 -17.09 -3.24 -9.51
C ILE A 169 -17.61 -3.26 -10.97
N ILE A 170 -17.11 -4.14 -11.85
CA ILE A 170 -17.56 -4.26 -13.25
C ILE A 170 -18.99 -4.80 -13.32
N SER A 171 -19.34 -5.76 -12.46
CA SER A 171 -20.70 -6.29 -12.34
C SER A 171 -21.64 -5.26 -11.72
N LEU A 172 -21.20 -4.45 -10.74
CA LEU A 172 -21.98 -3.35 -10.13
C LEU A 172 -22.20 -2.19 -11.12
N ALA A 173 -21.19 -1.85 -11.92
CA ALA A 173 -21.27 -0.82 -12.95
C ALA A 173 -22.16 -1.25 -14.13
N SER A 174 -22.22 -2.56 -14.43
CA SER A 174 -23.12 -3.14 -15.44
C SER A 174 -24.54 -3.34 -14.91
N THR A 175 -24.73 -3.37 -13.59
CA THR A 175 -26.01 -3.54 -12.88
C THR A 175 -26.44 -2.27 -12.16
N GLN A 176 -26.43 -1.14 -12.87
CA GLN A 176 -27.17 0.05 -12.44
C GLN A 176 -28.70 -0.18 -12.42
N LEU A 177 -29.20 -1.40 -12.69
CA LEU A 177 -30.63 -1.64 -12.82
C LEU A 177 -31.28 -2.72 -11.92
N LEU A 178 -30.59 -3.73 -11.35
CA LEU A 178 -31.36 -4.92 -10.92
C LEU A 178 -30.78 -5.83 -9.81
N VAL A 179 -30.09 -5.31 -8.78
CA VAL A 179 -29.92 -6.09 -7.53
C VAL A 179 -29.95 -5.17 -6.30
N GLU A 180 -31.09 -5.15 -5.63
CA GLU A 180 -31.31 -4.48 -4.33
C GLU A 180 -30.86 -5.34 -3.12
N ASP A 181 -30.54 -6.63 -3.26
CA ASP A 181 -30.32 -7.51 -2.10
C ASP A 181 -28.90 -8.11 -2.01
N VAL A 182 -27.90 -7.25 -1.94
CA VAL A 182 -26.63 -7.61 -1.26
C VAL A 182 -26.40 -6.50 -0.26
N ASP A 183 -26.20 -6.85 1.01
CA ASP A 183 -25.88 -5.95 2.13
C ASP A 183 -24.57 -5.15 1.89
N ARG A 184 -24.58 -4.25 0.89
CA ARG A 184 -23.53 -3.28 0.56
C ARG A 184 -23.03 -2.50 1.78
N PRO A 185 -23.87 -2.07 2.75
CA PRO A 185 -23.34 -1.34 3.90
C PRO A 185 -22.47 -2.19 4.83
N GLU A 186 -22.74 -3.49 4.98
CA GLU A 186 -21.99 -4.35 5.90
C GLU A 186 -20.60 -4.69 5.38
N LEU A 187 -20.46 -4.98 4.08
CA LEU A 187 -19.15 -5.26 3.49
C LEU A 187 -18.26 -4.01 3.41
N MET A 188 -18.86 -2.84 3.24
CA MET A 188 -18.15 -1.56 3.15
C MET A 188 -17.76 -0.97 4.51
N ARG A 189 -18.52 -1.27 5.55
CA ARG A 189 -18.23 -0.90 6.94
C ARG A 189 -18.28 -2.18 7.79
N PRO A 190 -17.29 -3.08 7.61
CA PRO A 190 -17.33 -4.38 8.26
C PRO A 190 -17.26 -4.20 9.77
N ASP A 191 -18.28 -4.72 10.43
CA ASP A 191 -18.33 -4.64 11.88
C ASP A 191 -17.36 -5.62 12.52
N VAL A 192 -16.88 -5.32 13.73
CA VAL A 192 -15.90 -6.21 14.39
C VAL A 192 -16.45 -7.63 14.56
N ARG A 193 -17.77 -7.75 14.73
CA ARG A 193 -18.47 -9.05 14.80
C ARG A 193 -18.44 -9.78 13.46
N PHE A 194 -18.66 -9.07 12.34
CA PHE A 194 -18.58 -9.63 11.00
C PHE A 194 -17.15 -10.10 10.67
N LEU A 195 -16.14 -9.31 11.02
CA LEU A 195 -14.74 -9.67 10.81
C LEU A 195 -14.35 -10.92 11.60
N LYS A 196 -14.69 -10.96 12.90
CA LYS A 196 -14.46 -12.14 13.76
C LYS A 196 -15.21 -13.38 13.27
N ARG A 197 -16.44 -13.24 12.77
CA ARG A 197 -17.23 -14.35 12.23
C ARG A 197 -16.59 -14.97 10.99
N ASN A 198 -15.96 -14.14 10.17
CA ASN A 198 -15.32 -14.56 8.91
C ASN A 198 -13.80 -14.76 9.03
N ASN A 199 -13.24 -14.79 10.25
CA ASN A 199 -11.80 -14.90 10.50
C ASN A 199 -10.95 -13.84 9.75
N LEU A 200 -11.50 -12.64 9.57
CA LEU A 200 -10.83 -11.51 8.94
C LEU A 200 -10.11 -10.66 9.99
N SER A 201 -8.94 -10.15 9.63
CA SER A 201 -8.14 -9.31 10.50
C SER A 201 -8.81 -7.96 10.75
N ASN A 202 -8.81 -7.51 12.01
CA ASN A 202 -9.23 -6.16 12.36
C ASN A 202 -8.29 -5.08 11.79
N MET A 203 -7.09 -5.45 11.30
CA MET A 203 -6.17 -4.52 10.66
C MET A 203 -6.74 -3.88 9.40
N MET A 204 -7.54 -4.60 8.62
CA MET A 204 -8.19 -4.00 7.44
C MET A 204 -9.09 -2.82 7.82
N ARG A 205 -9.92 -2.99 8.85
CA ARG A 205 -10.82 -1.93 9.33
C ARG A 205 -10.03 -0.75 9.90
N LEU A 206 -8.96 -1.03 10.64
CA LEU A 206 -8.11 0.01 11.23
C LEU A 206 -7.30 0.75 10.15
N GLY A 207 -6.76 0.03 9.17
CA GLY A 207 -6.09 0.57 8.00
C GLY A 207 -7.01 1.46 7.15
N LYS A 208 -8.22 0.99 6.83
CA LYS A 208 -9.22 1.82 6.11
C LYS A 208 -9.56 3.10 6.86
N ARG A 209 -9.75 3.02 8.19
CA ARG A 209 -10.01 4.22 9.03
C ARG A 209 -8.80 5.14 9.08
N GLY A 210 -7.59 4.59 9.18
CA GLY A 210 -6.34 5.35 9.16
C GLY A 210 -6.17 6.11 7.84
N LEU A 211 -6.29 5.39 6.72
CA LEU A 211 -6.20 5.95 5.38
C LEU A 211 -7.25 7.04 5.16
N ARG A 212 -8.52 6.78 5.52
CA ARG A 212 -9.59 7.78 5.40
C ARG A 212 -9.27 9.03 6.22
N ARG A 213 -8.75 8.89 7.45
CA ARG A 213 -8.36 10.03 8.29
C ARG A 213 -7.20 10.82 7.68
N GLN A 214 -6.20 10.14 7.13
CA GLN A 214 -5.07 10.79 6.45
C GLN A 214 -5.52 11.58 5.21
N LEU A 215 -6.49 11.04 4.44
CA LEU A 215 -7.04 11.72 3.27
C LEU A 215 -7.95 12.91 3.61
N LEU A 216 -8.62 12.85 4.77
CA LEU A 216 -9.46 13.93 5.29
C LEU A 216 -8.67 14.99 6.07
N CYS A 217 -7.37 14.80 6.28
CA CYS A 217 -6.53 15.76 7.00
C CYS A 217 -6.47 17.10 6.24
N GLU A 218 -6.65 18.21 6.96
CA GLU A 218 -6.77 19.57 6.40
C GLU A 218 -5.49 19.99 5.65
N ASP A 219 -4.32 19.52 6.10
CA ASP A 219 -3.02 19.82 5.49
C ASP A 219 -2.89 19.31 4.04
N CYS A 220 -3.62 18.24 3.70
CA CYS A 220 -3.57 17.61 2.39
C CYS A 220 -4.46 18.33 1.35
N ASN A 221 -5.41 19.18 1.77
CA ASN A 221 -6.44 19.82 0.94
C ASN A 221 -7.22 18.82 0.03
N LEU A 222 -7.11 17.53 0.33
CA LEU A 222 -7.57 16.41 -0.49
C LEU A 222 -9.05 16.11 -0.26
N GLY A 223 -9.60 16.50 0.89
CA GLY A 223 -11.03 16.42 1.19
C GLY A 223 -11.91 17.34 0.34
N ASN A 224 -11.37 18.43 -0.23
CA ASN A 224 -12.08 19.25 -1.23
C ASN A 224 -11.97 18.66 -2.65
N LEU A 225 -10.89 17.94 -2.92
CA LEU A 225 -10.54 17.36 -4.22
C LEU A 225 -11.25 16.02 -4.45
N MET A 226 -11.35 15.22 -3.39
CA MET A 226 -12.13 13.99 -3.34
C MET A 226 -13.46 14.28 -2.67
N ARG A 227 -14.57 13.79 -3.22
CA ARG A 227 -15.93 14.00 -2.68
C ARG A 227 -16.18 13.19 -1.39
N LEU A 228 -15.20 13.17 -0.49
CA LEU A 228 -15.25 12.53 0.81
C LEU A 228 -16.04 13.43 1.77
N GLY A 229 -17.38 13.36 1.73
CA GLY A 229 -18.23 14.09 2.68
C GLY A 229 -19.58 14.61 2.18
N ARG A 230 -20.02 14.29 0.95
CA ARG A 230 -21.42 14.53 0.53
C ARG A 230 -22.19 13.22 0.44
N ARG A 231 -22.65 12.73 1.59
CA ARG A 231 -23.86 11.92 1.81
C ARG A 231 -24.01 11.61 3.29
#